data_AF-A0A7C1GGU2-F1
#
_entry.id   AF-A0A7C1GGU2-F1
#
_cell.length_a   1.000
_cell.length_b   1.000
_cell.length_c   1.000
_cell.angle_alpha   90.00
_cell.angle_beta   90.00
_cell.angle_gamma   90.00
#
_symmetry.space_group_name_H-M   'P 1'
#
loop_
_entity.id
_entity.type
_entity.pdbx_description
1 polymer ?
#
loop_
_entity_poly.entity_id
_entity_poly.type
_entity_poly.pdbx_seq_one_letter_code
_entity_poly.pdbx_strand_id
1 'polypeptide(L)' 'MKKQKKPYSDMLRELEEILEKMNRGEIPIDELEETVSSAAKTITFLKNRLKSTEAQVIRVLKALEEDDQEGEPE' A
#
# COMPACT_ATOMS: atom_id res chain seq x y z
N MET A 1 7.88 4.80 22.81
CA MET A 1 6.54 4.51 22.23
C MET A 1 6.75 3.83 20.87
N LYS A 2 6.22 2.62 20.67
CA LYS A 2 6.35 1.91 19.38
C LYS A 2 5.55 2.68 18.33
N LYS A 3 6.21 3.23 17.31
CA LYS A 3 5.54 3.85 16.14
C LYS A 3 4.73 2.75 15.44
N GLN A 4 3.45 2.64 15.75
CA GLN A 4 2.56 1.75 15.03
C GLN A 4 2.46 2.26 13.60
N LYS A 5 2.86 1.43 12.63
CA LYS A 5 2.64 1.73 11.22
C LYS A 5 1.12 1.82 11.03
N LYS A 6 0.63 2.96 10.53
CA LYS A 6 -0.79 3.13 10.18
C LYS A 6 -1.22 2.00 9.23
N PRO A 7 -2.47 1.50 9.32
CA PRO A 7 -2.97 0.52 8.38
C PRO A 7 -3.09 1.11 6.97
N TYR A 8 -3.05 0.26 5.96
CA TYR A 8 -3.10 0.66 4.54
C TYR A 8 -4.31 1.53 4.23
N SER A 9 -5.48 1.16 4.76
CA SER A 9 -6.75 1.89 4.58
C SER A 9 -6.68 3.34 5.06
N ASP A 10 -6.02 3.58 6.19
CA ASP A 10 -5.93 4.92 6.78
C ASP A 10 -5.01 5.81 5.96
N MET A 11 -3.87 5.27 5.51
CA MET A 11 -2.96 6.01 4.63
C MET A 11 -3.56 6.27 3.24
N LEU A 12 -4.37 5.36 2.72
CA LEU A 12 -5.10 5.58 1.48
C LEU A 12 -6.13 6.70 1.65
N ARG A 13 -6.92 6.68 2.73
CA ARG A 13 -7.88 7.75 3.02
C ARG A 13 -7.21 9.11 3.17
N GLU A 14 -6.09 9.18 3.89
CA GLU A 14 -5.32 10.43 4.03
C GLU A 14 -4.80 10.94 2.68
N LEU A 15 -4.36 10.04 1.80
CA LEU A 15 -3.95 10.40 0.45
C LEU A 15 -5.13 10.92 -0.39
N GLU A 16 -6.29 10.27 -0.32
CA GLU A 16 -7.50 10.69 -1.02
C GLU A 16 -7.96 12.09 -0.57
N GLU A 17 -7.95 12.36 0.75
CA GLU A 17 -8.27 13.67 1.31
C GLU A 17 -7.31 14.76 0.81
N ILE A 18 -6.00 14.46 0.73
CA ILE A 18 -5.00 15.38 0.18
C ILE A 18 -5.30 15.69 -1.29
N LEU A 19 -5.57 14.65 -2.09
CA LEU A 19 -5.88 14.81 -3.52
C LEU A 19 -7.16 15.62 -3.73
N GLU A 20 -8.17 15.43 -2.88
CA GLU A 20 -9.40 16.21 -2.95
C GLU A 20 -9.14 17.70 -2.69
N LYS A 21 -8.37 18.02 -1.64
CA LYS A 21 -7.98 19.42 -1.32
C LYS A 21 -7.15 20.04 -2.44
N MET A 22 -6.21 19.29 -3.02
CA MET A 22 -5.43 19.73 -4.19
C MET A 22 -6.35 20.05 -5.36
N ASN A 23 -7.31 19.18 -5.67
CA ASN A 23 -8.22 19.34 -6.80
C ASN A 23 -9.17 20.53 -6.61
N ARG A 24 -9.54 20.84 -5.36
CA ARG A 24 -10.33 22.03 -5.01
C ARG A 24 -9.50 23.33 -4.99
N GLY A 25 -8.17 23.23 -5.11
CA GLY A 25 -7.29 24.39 -5.00
C GLY A 25 -7.19 24.96 -3.58
N GLU A 26 -7.49 24.14 -2.57
CA GLU A 26 -7.49 24.54 -1.15
C GLU A 26 -6.09 24.47 -0.52
N ILE A 27 -5.09 24.01 -1.28
CA ILE A 27 -3.70 23.91 -0.81
C ILE A 27 -2.95 25.18 -1.20
N PRO A 28 -2.41 25.93 -0.22
CA PRO A 28 -1.57 27.09 -0.50
C PRO A 28 -0.38 26.71 -1.37
N ILE A 29 0.02 27.60 -2.29
CA ILE A 29 1.14 27.34 -3.20
C ILE A 29 2.45 27.06 -2.45
N ASP A 30 2.67 27.70 -1.30
CA ASP A 30 3.84 27.50 -0.44
C ASP A 30 3.89 26.11 0.20
N GLU A 31 2.72 25.47 0.39
CA GLU A 31 2.58 24.13 0.97
C GLU A 31 2.45 23.02 -0.09
N LEU A 32 2.25 23.41 -1.36
CA LEU A 32 1.98 22.48 -2.44
C LEU A 32 3.16 21.53 -2.68
N GLU A 33 4.39 22.04 -2.63
CA GLU A 33 5.60 21.24 -2.82
C GLU A 33 5.71 20.14 -1.74
N GLU A 34 5.56 20.52 -0.47
CA GLU A 34 5.63 19.58 0.64
C GLU A 34 4.49 18.55 0.60
N THR A 35 3.30 19.01 0.24
CA THR A 35 2.12 18.14 0.12
C THR A 35 2.30 17.10 -0.97
N VAL A 36 2.78 17.51 -2.16
CA VAL A 36 3.07 16.60 -3.28
C VAL A 36 4.17 15.60 -2.90
N SER A 37 5.23 16.06 -2.24
CA SER A 37 6.32 15.19 -1.76
C SER A 37 5.82 14.14 -0.76
N SER A 38 4.94 14.54 0.16
CA SER A 38 4.34 13.64 1.15
C SER A 38 3.37 12.63 0.51
N ALA A 39 2.57 13.07 -0.46
CA ALA A 39 1.70 12.20 -1.24
C ALA A 39 2.51 11.16 -2.04
N ALA A 40 3.61 11.56 -2.68
CA ALA A 40 4.49 10.66 -3.44
C ALA A 40 5.12 9.55 -2.54
N LYS A 41 5.54 9.92 -1.32
CA LYS A 41 6.03 8.95 -0.32
C LYS A 41 4.93 7.96 0.09
N THR A 42 3.72 8.47 0.30
CA THR A 42 2.55 7.66 0.67
C THR A 42 2.20 6.67 -0.44
N ILE A 43 2.11 7.14 -1.69
CA ILE A 43 1.88 6.28 -2.87
C ILE A 43 2.95 5.18 -2.96
N THR A 44 4.22 5.53 -2.77
CA THR A 44 5.33 4.57 -2.80
C THR A 44 5.17 3.51 -1.72
N PHE A 45 4.80 3.91 -0.50
CA PHE A 45 4.52 2.99 0.59
C PHE A 45 3.36 2.04 0.26
N LEU A 46 2.23 2.58 -0.21
CA LEU A 46 1.04 1.80 -0.56
C LEU A 46 1.36 0.78 -1.67
N LYS A 47 2.10 1.20 -2.70
CA LYS A 47 2.56 0.32 -3.79
C LYS A 47 3.43 -0.82 -3.27
N ASN A 48 4.36 -0.55 -2.36
CA ASN A 48 5.21 -1.58 -1.77
C ASN A 48 4.41 -2.56 -0.92
N ARG A 49 3.39 -2.09 -0.19
CA ARG A 49 2.49 -2.94 0.59
C ARG A 49 1.71 -3.89 -0.31
N LEU A 50 1.14 -3.38 -1.41
CA LEU A 50 0.42 -4.20 -2.40
C LEU A 50 1.32 -5.30 -2.98
N LYS A 51 2.52 -4.94 -3.45
CA LYS A 51 3.49 -5.91 -3.98
C LYS A 51 3.89 -6.97 -2.96
N SER A 52 4.08 -6.59 -1.70
CA SER A 52 4.40 -7.53 -0.64
C SER A 52 3.25 -8.49 -0.36
N THR A 53 2.00 -8.01 -0.41
CA THR A 53 0.82 -8.84 -0.23
C THR A 53 0.63 -9.80 -1.40
N GLU A 54 0.77 -9.32 -2.63
CA GLU A 54 0.74 -10.14 -3.85
C GLU A 54 1.77 -11.28 -3.79
N ALA A 55 3.03 -10.96 -3.41
CA ALA A 55 4.07 -11.97 -3.25
C ALA A 55 3.74 -13.02 -2.17
N GLN A 56 3.05 -12.63 -1.09
CA GLN A 56 2.60 -13.58 -0.06
C GLN A 56 1.50 -14.49 -0.60
N VAL A 57 0.51 -13.94 -1.32
CA VAL A 57 -0.56 -14.74 -1.94
C VAL A 57 0.04 -15.75 -2.91
N ILE A 58 0.96 -15.34 -3.79
CA ILE A 58 1.64 -16.25 -4.73
C ILE A 58 2.37 -17.38 -4.00
N ARG A 59 3.04 -17.10 -2.88
CA ARG A 59 3.72 -18.14 -2.08
C ARG A 59 2.73 -19.12 -1.47
N VAL A 60 1.62 -18.63 -0.95
CA VAL A 60 0.56 -19.49 -0.38
C VAL A 60 -0.03 -20.38 -1.46
N LEU A 61 -0.33 -19.83 -2.63
CA LEU A 61 -0.86 -20.62 -3.75
C LEU A 61 0.12 -21.72 -4.18
N LYS A 62 1.42 -21.42 -4.29
CA LYS A 62 2.45 -22.41 -4.62
C LYS A 62 2.58 -23.51 -3.57
N ALA A 63 2.54 -23.16 -2.29
CA ALA A 63 2.61 -24.16 -1.21
C ALA A 63 1.41 -25.13 -1.28
N LEU A 64 0.22 -24.62 -1.60
CA LEU A 64 -0.97 -25.47 -1.79
C LEU A 64 -0.83 -26.39 -3.02
N GLU A 65 -0.25 -25.91 -4.11
CA GLU A 65 0.03 -26.73 -5.31
C GLU A 65 1.09 -27.82 -5.06
N GLU A 66 2.07 -27.55 -4.20
CA GLU A 66 3.12 -28.51 -3.81
C GLU A 66 2.56 -29.57 -2.85
N ASP A 67 1.74 -29.18 -1.87
CA ASP A 67 1.06 -30.10 -0.94
C ASP A 67 0.11 -31.08 -1.66
N ASP A 68 -0.57 -30.62 -2.72
CA ASP A 68 -1.46 -31.47 -3.54
C ASP A 68 -0.69 -32.53 -4.37
N GLN A 69 0.60 -32.32 -4.66
CA GLN A 69 1.42 -33.26 -5.46
C GLN A 69 2.11 -34.34 -4.62
N GLU A 70 2.26 -34.16 -3.30
CA GLU A 70 2.86 -35.16 -2.40
C GLU A 70 1.86 -36.27 -1.97
N GLY A 71 0.61 -36.21 -2.43
CA GLY A 71 -0.49 -37.10 -2.01
C GLY A 71 -0.81 -38.31 -2.90
N GLU A 72 -0.19 -38.47 -4.08
CA GLU A 72 -0.40 -39.64 -4.96
C GLU A 72 0.80 -40.61 -4.91
N PRO A 73 0.76 -41.69 -4.10
CA PRO A 73 1.64 -42.83 -4.32
C PRO A 73 1.14 -43.60 -5.56
N GLU A 74 2.01 -43.75 -6.56
CA GLU A 74 1.85 -44.77 -7.63
C GLU A 74 1.72 -46.19 -7.08
#